data_AF-A0A6J8CFP1-F1
#
_entry.id   AF-A0A6J8CFP1-F1
#
_cell.length_a   1.000
_cell.length_b   1.000
_cell.length_c   1.000
_cell.angle_alpha   90.00
_cell.angle_beta   90.00
_cell.angle_gamma   90.00
#
_symmetry.space_group_name_H-M   'P 1'
#
loop_
_entity.id
_entity.type
_entity.pdbx_description
1 polymer ?
#
loop_
_entity_poly.entity_id
_entity_poly.type
_entity_poly.pdbx_seq_one_letter_code
_entity_poly.pdbx_strand_id
1 'polypeptide(L)'
;MYVILGNPEALTNTVWLNNCLHFGMRSRQDHTDMLFGDVTMKATSEGKHYLEYSERMTKTRQGESRNTRSFAPKIFETPEFMKRRPVDTLTPTSRMYLSTLHNITPDSTHPPIRALWFSKQPLGKNKLGDLAKTMSLKAGLTGRKVNHSARKTTVTF
;
A
#
# COMPACT_ATOMS: atom_id res chain seq x y z
N MET A 1 0.58 17.52 -3.04
CA MET A 1 1.32 17.32 -4.30
C MET A 1 0.91 15.97 -4.86
N TYR A 2 0.08 15.95 -5.91
CA TYR A 2 -0.30 14.71 -6.58
C TYR A 2 0.86 14.30 -7.49
N VAL A 3 1.62 13.28 -7.10
CA VAL A 3 2.57 12.64 -8.01
C VAL A 3 1.71 11.87 -9.02
N ILE A 4 1.75 12.27 -10.30
CA ILE A 4 1.23 11.45 -11.38
C ILE A 4 2.19 10.27 -11.50
N LEU A 5 1.77 9.11 -11.00
CA LEU A 5 2.61 7.93 -10.92
C LEU A 5 2.54 7.20 -12.26
N GLY A 6 3.29 7.66 -13.27
CA GLY A 6 3.27 7.08 -14.62
C GLY A 6 3.80 5.64 -14.72
N ASN A 7 4.06 4.94 -13.61
CA ASN A 7 4.52 3.56 -13.62
C ASN A 7 4.05 2.75 -12.38
N PRO A 8 3.87 1.42 -12.51
CA PRO A 8 3.46 0.51 -11.43
C PRO A 8 4.32 0.57 -10.17
N GLU A 9 5.64 0.74 -10.33
CA GLU A 9 6.59 0.71 -9.23
C GLU A 9 6.39 1.92 -8.32
N ALA A 10 6.30 3.11 -8.90
CA ALA A 10 6.07 4.35 -8.18
C ALA A 10 4.74 4.29 -7.41
N LEU A 11 3.69 3.74 -8.03
CA LEU A 11 2.40 3.57 -7.37
C LEU A 11 2.45 2.59 -6.20
N THR A 12 3.14 1.46 -6.37
CA THR A 12 3.40 0.50 -5.28
C THR A 12 4.16 1.15 -4.13
N ASN A 13 5.22 1.89 -4.46
CA ASN A 13 6.08 2.59 -3.51
C ASN A 13 5.30 3.65 -2.72
N THR A 14 4.42 4.38 -3.40
CA THR A 14 3.56 5.41 -2.79
C THR A 14 2.57 4.78 -1.82
N VAL A 15 1.86 3.72 -2.23
CA VAL A 15 0.94 2.98 -1.35
C VAL A 15 1.69 2.40 -0.14
N TRP A 16 2.89 1.85 -0.36
CA TRP A 16 3.73 1.35 0.73
C TRP A 16 4.12 2.44 1.73
N LEU A 17 4.62 3.58 1.23
CA LEU A 17 5.05 4.69 2.08
C LEU A 17 3.87 5.29 2.85
N ASN A 18 2.72 5.46 2.17
CA ASN A 18 1.48 5.92 2.77
C ASN A 18 1.03 5.01 3.93
N ASN A 19 1.09 3.70 3.75
CA ASN A 19 0.75 2.74 4.80
C ASN A 19 1.74 2.80 5.98
N CYS A 20 3.03 3.05 5.73
CA CYS A 20 4.00 3.27 6.80
C CYS A 20 3.73 4.57 7.58
N LEU A 21 3.47 5.67 6.88
CA LEU A 21 3.34 7.01 7.47
C LEU A 21 2.00 7.22 8.18
N HIS A 22 0.92 6.74 7.57
CA HIS A 22 -0.44 7.00 8.04
C HIS A 22 -1.01 5.81 8.80
N PHE A 23 -0.82 4.59 8.32
CA PHE A 23 -1.32 3.39 9.00
C PHE A 23 -0.31 2.83 10.00
N GLY A 24 0.90 3.38 10.09
CA GLY A 24 1.90 2.96 11.07
C GLY A 24 2.36 1.51 10.90
N MET A 25 2.24 0.95 9.68
CA MET A 25 2.75 -0.37 9.33
C MET A 25 4.28 -0.36 9.31
N ARG A 26 4.92 -1.44 9.80
CA ARG A 26 6.35 -1.42 10.10
C ARG A 26 7.08 -2.64 9.60
N SER A 27 6.44 -3.80 9.73
CA SER A 27 7.08 -5.07 9.45
C SER A 27 6.81 -5.49 8.01
N ARG A 28 7.75 -6.22 7.42
CA ARG A 28 7.50 -6.93 6.15
C ARG A 28 6.23 -7.78 6.25
N GLN A 29 5.96 -8.37 7.40
CA GLN A 29 4.80 -9.22 7.63
C GLN A 29 3.50 -8.41 7.56
N ASP A 30 3.44 -7.22 8.17
CA ASP A 30 2.27 -6.34 8.15
C ASP A 30 1.85 -6.05 6.70
N HIS A 31 2.82 -5.67 5.86
CA HIS A 31 2.57 -5.41 4.45
C HIS A 31 2.25 -6.67 3.65
N THR A 32 2.90 -7.80 3.95
CA THR A 32 2.64 -9.07 3.26
C THR A 32 1.22 -9.57 3.57
N ASP A 33 0.78 -9.42 4.82
CA ASP A 33 -0.51 -9.92 5.31
C ASP A 33 -1.68 -8.99 5.04
N MET A 34 -1.41 -7.71 4.76
CA MET A 34 -2.44 -6.71 4.48
C MET A 34 -3.36 -7.15 3.35
N LEU A 35 -4.65 -7.18 3.65
CA LEU A 35 -5.70 -7.43 2.69
C LEU A 35 -6.31 -6.12 2.21
N PHE A 36 -6.91 -6.15 1.03
CA PHE A 36 -7.61 -5.01 0.47
C PHE A 36 -8.79 -4.59 1.36
N GLY A 37 -9.49 -5.56 1.97
CA GLY A 37 -10.59 -5.30 2.91
C GLY A 37 -10.18 -4.74 4.27
N ASP A 38 -8.88 -4.72 4.59
CA ASP A 38 -8.38 -4.07 5.80
C ASP A 38 -8.45 -2.53 5.70
N VAL A 39 -8.68 -2.01 4.49
CA VAL A 39 -8.83 -0.57 4.23
C VAL A 39 -10.24 -0.30 3.71
N THR A 40 -10.95 0.59 4.38
CA THR A 40 -12.32 0.96 4.02
C THR A 40 -12.39 2.42 3.58
N MET A 41 -13.13 2.69 2.52
CA MET A 41 -13.41 4.06 2.09
C MET A 41 -14.60 4.61 2.89
N LYS A 42 -14.42 5.82 3.42
CA LYS A 42 -15.43 6.55 4.19
C LYS A 42 -15.50 8.00 3.69
N ALA A 43 -16.58 8.70 4.03
CA ALA A 43 -16.76 10.11 3.73
C ALA A 43 -16.88 10.92 5.02
N THR A 44 -16.36 12.14 4.99
CA THR A 44 -16.63 13.16 6.02
C THR A 44 -18.05 13.72 5.84
N SER A 45 -18.55 14.45 6.83
CA SER A 45 -19.80 15.22 6.72
C SER A 45 -19.79 16.24 5.56
N GLU A 46 -18.61 16.70 5.15
CA GLU A 46 -18.39 17.59 4.00
C GLU A 46 -18.27 16.84 2.65
N GLY A 47 -18.49 15.52 2.63
CA GLY A 47 -18.40 14.70 1.41
C GLY A 47 -16.98 14.33 0.97
N LYS A 48 -15.93 14.75 1.68
CA LYS A 48 -14.54 14.37 1.37
C LYS A 48 -14.28 12.91 1.69
N HIS A 49 -13.76 12.16 0.73
CA HIS A 49 -13.48 10.73 0.86
C HIS A 49 -12.12 10.48 1.51
N TYR A 50 -12.05 9.53 2.44
CA TYR A 50 -10.84 9.09 3.11
C TYR A 50 -10.83 7.58 3.28
N LEU A 51 -9.64 7.01 3.39
CA LEU A 51 -9.40 5.60 3.66
C LEU A 51 -9.12 5.41 5.15
N GLU A 52 -9.75 4.43 5.77
CA GLU A 52 -9.57 4.06 7.17
C GLU A 52 -9.05 2.62 7.27
N TYR A 53 -7.97 2.43 8.02
CA TYR A 53 -7.35 1.12 8.22
C TYR A 53 -7.87 0.42 9.50
N SER A 54 -8.32 -0.82 9.34
CA SER A 54 -8.77 -1.73 10.39
C SER A 54 -7.72 -2.79 10.65
N GLU A 55 -7.15 -2.79 11.87
CA GLU A 55 -6.09 -3.72 12.25
C GLU A 55 -6.68 -5.09 12.65
N ARG A 56 -6.29 -6.17 11.95
CA ARG A 56 -6.67 -7.54 12.32
C ARG A 56 -5.81 -8.06 13.46
N MET A 57 -6.41 -8.84 14.36
CA MET A 57 -5.72 -9.51 15.45
C MET A 57 -4.65 -10.46 14.92
N THR A 58 -3.38 -10.20 15.25
CA THR A 58 -2.27 -11.13 15.05
C THR A 58 -1.93 -11.86 16.35
N LYS A 59 -1.49 -13.11 16.22
CA LYS A 59 -1.29 -14.12 17.30
C LYS A 59 -0.50 -13.65 18.55
N THR A 60 0.27 -12.57 18.46
CA THR A 60 1.11 -12.02 19.54
C THR A 60 0.43 -10.96 20.44
N ARG A 61 -0.88 -10.71 20.29
CA ARG A 61 -1.65 -9.78 21.15
C ARG A 61 -2.70 -10.48 22.02
N GLN A 62 -2.31 -11.55 22.71
CA GLN A 62 -3.13 -12.15 23.76
C GLN A 62 -2.92 -11.36 25.06
N GLY A 63 -3.71 -10.29 25.28
CA GLY A 63 -3.60 -9.55 26.54
C GLY A 63 -4.57 -8.40 26.72
N GLU A 64 -5.17 -7.85 25.65
CA GLU A 64 -6.07 -6.71 25.78
C GLU A 64 -7.32 -6.92 24.92
N SER A 65 -8.47 -7.06 25.59
CA SER A 65 -9.78 -7.26 24.96
C SER A 65 -10.36 -5.98 24.32
N ARG A 66 -9.56 -4.91 24.19
CA ARG A 66 -9.94 -3.65 23.52
C ARG A 66 -9.17 -3.49 22.21
N ASN A 67 -9.65 -4.21 21.22
CA ASN A 67 -9.09 -4.35 19.87
C ASN A 67 -9.40 -3.19 18.95
N THR A 68 -8.84 -2.02 19.22
CA THR A 68 -8.77 -0.95 18.24
C THR A 68 -7.72 0.02 18.72
N ARG A 69 -6.86 0.50 17.83
CA ARG A 69 -6.09 1.71 18.15
C ARG A 69 -7.07 2.75 18.66
N SER A 70 -6.66 3.57 19.63
CA SER A 70 -7.49 4.64 20.18
C SER A 70 -8.01 5.62 19.11
N PHE A 71 -7.42 5.58 17.91
CA PHE A 71 -7.93 6.18 16.69
C PHE A 71 -7.75 5.22 15.50
N ALA A 72 -8.70 5.22 14.56
CA ALA A 72 -8.52 4.55 13.28
C ALA A 72 -7.67 5.45 12.36
N PRO A 73 -6.49 5.01 11.87
CA PRO A 73 -5.64 5.88 11.07
C PRO A 73 -6.24 6.13 9.68
N LYS A 74 -6.13 7.39 9.19
CA LYS A 74 -6.80 7.87 7.97
C LYS A 74 -5.81 8.41 6.94
N ILE A 75 -6.11 8.22 5.65
CA ILE A 75 -5.39 8.85 4.54
C ILE A 75 -6.36 9.22 3.42
N PHE A 76 -6.10 10.29 2.68
CA PHE A 76 -6.85 10.58 1.46
C PHE A 76 -6.63 9.52 0.37
N GLU A 77 -7.66 9.31 -0.43
CA GLU A 77 -7.67 8.28 -1.46
C GLU A 77 -6.54 8.45 -2.48
N THR A 78 -6.01 7.33 -2.97
CA THR A 78 -5.21 7.28 -4.20
C THR A 78 -6.00 6.51 -5.27
N PRO A 79 -6.90 7.18 -6.02
CA PRO A 79 -7.86 6.49 -6.91
C PRO A 79 -7.19 5.64 -8.00
N GLU A 80 -5.99 6.03 -8.44
CA GLU A 80 -5.22 5.29 -9.45
C GLU A 80 -4.91 3.85 -9.01
N PHE A 81 -4.73 3.58 -7.71
CA PHE A 81 -4.44 2.22 -7.25
C PHE A 81 -5.57 1.23 -7.56
N MET A 82 -6.83 1.67 -7.38
CA MET A 82 -7.99 0.84 -7.68
C MET A 82 -8.23 0.72 -9.19
N LYS A 83 -8.05 1.80 -9.94
CA LYS A 83 -8.24 1.80 -11.41
C LYS A 83 -7.26 0.91 -12.15
N ARG A 84 -6.04 0.76 -11.63
CA ARG A 84 -4.94 0.04 -12.29
C ARG A 84 -4.82 -1.43 -11.88
N ARG A 85 -5.66 -1.92 -10.96
CA ARG A 85 -5.63 -3.31 -10.49
C ARG A 85 -6.76 -4.15 -11.11
N PRO A 86 -6.57 -5.47 -11.28
CA PRO A 86 -7.62 -6.34 -11.83
C PRO A 86 -8.90 -6.27 -10.99
N VAL A 87 -10.06 -6.19 -11.64
CA VAL A 87 -11.37 -6.00 -10.97
C VAL A 87 -11.66 -7.13 -9.97
N ASP A 88 -11.27 -8.36 -10.29
CA ASP A 88 -11.45 -9.53 -9.41
C ASP A 88 -10.57 -9.52 -8.15
N THR A 89 -9.61 -8.59 -8.06
CA THR A 89 -8.80 -8.36 -6.86
C THR A 89 -9.36 -7.25 -5.97
N LEU A 90 -10.50 -6.65 -6.33
CA LEU A 90 -11.23 -5.67 -5.50
C LEU A 90 -12.13 -6.37 -4.46
N THR A 91 -11.66 -7.50 -3.92
CA THR A 91 -12.38 -8.25 -2.89
C THR A 91 -11.72 -8.06 -1.53
N PRO A 92 -12.48 -8.14 -0.42
CA PRO A 92 -11.91 -7.97 0.91
C PRO A 92 -10.77 -8.93 1.24
N THR A 93 -10.75 -10.12 0.63
CA THR A 93 -9.77 -11.18 0.87
C THR A 93 -8.55 -11.12 -0.05
N SER A 94 -8.56 -10.24 -1.05
CA SER A 94 -7.43 -10.06 -1.96
C SER A 94 -6.26 -9.36 -1.27
N ARG A 95 -5.04 -9.63 -1.72
CA ARG A 95 -3.85 -8.94 -1.17
C ARG A 95 -3.85 -7.46 -1.55
N MET A 96 -3.37 -6.63 -0.62
CA MET A 96 -3.17 -5.21 -0.90
C MET A 96 -2.10 -5.03 -1.99
N TYR A 97 -0.91 -5.60 -1.79
CA TYR A 97 0.19 -5.51 -2.76
C TYR A 97 0.14 -6.65 -3.77
N LEU A 98 0.03 -6.27 -5.04
CA LEU A 98 0.02 -7.18 -6.17
C LEU A 98 1.33 -7.05 -6.97
N SER A 99 1.71 -8.13 -7.64
CA SER A 99 2.88 -8.16 -8.51
C SER A 99 2.68 -7.26 -9.72
N THR A 100 3.71 -6.49 -10.05
CA THR A 100 3.70 -5.56 -11.19
C THR A 100 3.79 -6.34 -12.50
N LEU A 101 3.02 -5.92 -13.51
CA LEU A 101 3.17 -6.43 -14.87
C LEU A 101 4.38 -5.75 -15.52
N HIS A 102 5.38 -6.54 -15.91
CA HIS A 102 6.62 -6.04 -16.53
C HIS A 102 6.56 -5.95 -18.05
N ASN A 103 5.56 -6.58 -18.68
CA ASN A 103 5.34 -6.57 -20.13
C ASN A 103 4.53 -5.34 -20.59
N ILE A 104 4.88 -4.18 -20.06
CA ILE A 104 4.41 -2.90 -20.63
C ILE A 104 5.44 -2.53 -21.71
N THR A 105 5.56 -3.36 -22.75
CA THR A 105 6.26 -2.96 -23.96
C THR A 105 5.32 -2.05 -24.76
N PRO A 106 5.78 -0.89 -25.25
CA PRO A 106 5.05 -0.13 -26.25
C PRO A 106 5.13 -0.85 -27.60
N ASP A 107 4.51 -2.03 -27.73
CA ASP A 107 4.32 -2.68 -29.03
C ASP A 107 3.00 -2.21 -29.63
N SER A 108 3.07 -1.66 -30.83
CA SER A 108 2.02 -0.97 -31.58
C SER A 108 1.01 -1.90 -32.26
N THR A 109 1.08 -3.21 -32.04
CA THR A 109 0.31 -4.21 -32.82
C THR A 109 -0.88 -4.81 -32.09
N HIS A 110 -1.04 -4.58 -30.79
CA HIS A 110 -2.19 -5.08 -30.02
C HIS A 110 -2.89 -3.97 -29.21
N PRO A 111 -4.24 -3.87 -29.27
CA PRO A 111 -4.99 -2.86 -28.52
C PRO A 111 -4.81 -3.06 -27.01
N PRO A 112 -4.92 -1.98 -26.23
CA PRO A 112 -4.02 -1.75 -25.12
C PRO A 112 -4.29 -2.63 -23.90
N ILE A 113 -3.36 -3.50 -23.56
CA ILE A 113 -3.12 -3.93 -22.15
C ILE A 113 -2.51 -2.72 -21.39
N ARG A 114 -3.14 -1.54 -21.46
CA ARG A 114 -2.67 -0.29 -20.81
C ARG A 114 -3.48 0.09 -19.58
N ALA A 115 -4.59 -0.61 -19.30
CA ALA A 115 -5.44 -0.32 -18.15
C ALA A 115 -4.87 -0.89 -16.84
N LEU A 116 -4.37 -2.13 -16.87
CA LEU A 116 -3.93 -2.85 -15.68
C LEU A 116 -2.42 -2.82 -15.54
N TRP A 117 -1.94 -2.47 -14.35
CA TRP A 117 -0.51 -2.45 -14.00
C TRP A 117 -0.09 -3.59 -13.10
N PHE A 118 -1.08 -4.33 -12.57
CA PHE A 118 -0.87 -5.38 -11.60
C PHE A 118 -1.46 -6.71 -12.10
N SER A 119 -0.76 -7.80 -11.79
CA SER A 119 -1.31 -9.14 -11.93
C SER A 119 -2.14 -9.51 -10.70
N LYS A 120 -2.83 -10.65 -10.75
CA LYS A 120 -3.59 -11.18 -9.60
C LYS A 120 -2.67 -11.77 -8.52
N GLN A 121 -1.38 -11.94 -8.82
CA GLN A 121 -0.43 -12.57 -7.90
C GLN A 121 0.00 -11.58 -6.83
N PRO A 122 0.16 -12.01 -5.56
CA PRO A 122 0.72 -11.17 -4.50
C PRO A 122 2.12 -10.67 -4.86
N LEU A 123 2.49 -9.48 -4.38
CA LEU A 123 3.88 -9.01 -4.49
C LEU A 123 4.79 -9.86 -3.59
N GLY A 124 5.94 -10.27 -4.11
CA GLY A 124 6.87 -11.13 -3.38
C GLY A 124 7.34 -10.51 -2.05
N LYS A 125 7.33 -11.32 -0.98
CA LYS A 125 7.73 -10.88 0.38
C LYS A 125 9.11 -10.23 0.44
N ASN A 126 10.07 -10.71 -0.34
CA ASN A 126 11.42 -10.14 -0.38
C ASN A 126 11.41 -8.75 -1.02
N LYS A 127 10.66 -8.58 -2.13
CA LYS A 127 10.47 -7.27 -2.76
C LYS A 127 9.85 -6.27 -1.77
N LEU A 128 8.81 -6.67 -1.03
CA LEU A 128 8.20 -5.86 0.04
C LEU A 128 9.18 -5.55 1.18
N GLY A 129 10.04 -6.50 1.54
CA GLY A 129 11.08 -6.32 2.57
C GLY A 129 12.18 -5.35 2.14
N ASP A 130 12.41 -5.22 0.84
CA ASP A 130 13.47 -4.39 0.26
C ASP A 130 12.99 -3.02 -0.24
N LEU A 131 11.70 -2.69 -0.13
CA LEU A 131 11.15 -1.41 -0.63
C LEU A 131 11.83 -0.20 0.03
N ALA A 132 11.91 -0.17 1.35
CA ALA A 132 12.55 0.94 2.07
C ALA A 132 14.01 1.15 1.62
N LYS A 133 14.76 0.05 1.50
CA LYS A 133 16.15 0.05 1.02
C LYS A 133 16.24 0.57 -0.41
N THR A 134 15.45 0.01 -1.31
CA THR A 134 15.48 0.32 -2.74
C THR A 134 15.09 1.76 -3.02
N MET A 135 14.01 2.24 -2.39
CA MET A 135 13.56 3.62 -2.53
C MET A 135 14.59 4.60 -1.97
N SER A 136 15.16 4.31 -0.79
CA SER A 136 16.16 5.18 -0.17
C SER A 136 17.41 5.29 -1.03
N LEU A 137 17.89 4.17 -1.59
CA LEU A 137 19.02 4.15 -2.51
C LEU A 137 18.74 4.98 -3.77
N LYS A 138 17.56 4.78 -4.39
CA LYS A 138 17.14 5.56 -5.58
C LYS A 138 16.99 7.06 -5.29
N ALA A 139 16.66 7.43 -4.04
CA ALA A 139 16.56 8.82 -3.59
C ALA A 139 17.90 9.42 -3.15
N GLY A 140 19.02 8.68 -3.25
CA GLY A 140 20.35 9.15 -2.85
C GLY A 140 20.55 9.25 -1.33
N LEU A 141 19.69 8.60 -0.53
CA LEU A 141 19.82 8.61 0.92
C LEU A 141 20.94 7.68 1.37
N THR A 142 21.77 8.15 2.31
CA THR A 142 22.89 7.39 2.87
C THR A 142 22.47 6.55 4.07
N GLY A 143 23.27 5.51 4.35
CA GLY A 143 23.09 4.62 5.49
C GLY A 143 22.09 3.48 5.28
N ARG A 144 22.07 2.53 6.22
CA ARG A 144 21.18 1.36 6.16
C ARG A 144 19.73 1.78 6.46
N LYS A 145 18.86 1.69 5.46
CA LYS A 145 17.41 1.86 5.60
C LYS A 145 16.70 0.52 5.46
N VAL A 146 15.82 0.23 6.41
CA VAL A 146 14.98 -0.97 6.45
C VAL A 146 13.52 -0.55 6.58
N ASN A 147 12.56 -1.47 6.46
CA ASN A 147 11.13 -1.11 6.57
C ASN A 147 10.81 -0.37 7.89
N HIS A 148 11.48 -0.72 8.98
CA HIS A 148 11.34 -0.01 10.26
C HIS A 148 11.75 1.48 10.20
N SER A 149 12.63 1.85 9.26
CA SER A 149 13.10 3.23 9.08
C SER A 149 12.04 4.18 8.53
N ALA A 150 10.98 3.67 7.88
CA ALA A 150 9.88 4.49 7.35
C ALA A 150 8.82 4.83 8.41
N ARG A 151 9.00 4.36 9.65
CA ARG A 151 8.09 4.62 10.76
C ARG A 151 8.06 6.11 11.09
N LYS A 152 6.85 6.69 11.10
CA LYS A 152 6.61 7.96 11.78
C LYS A 152 6.48 7.71 13.29
N THR A 153 7.25 8.43 14.12
CA THR A 153 7.17 8.34 15.58
C THR A 153 5.98 9.11 16.17
N THR A 154 5.41 10.05 15.40
CA THR A 154 4.25 10.86 15.80
C THR A 154 3.27 10.99 14.62
N VAL A 155 2.04 10.49 14.78
CA VAL A 155 0.94 10.78 13.87
C VAL A 155 0.17 11.97 14.45
N THR A 156 0.51 13.18 14.03
CA THR A 156 -0.28 14.39 14.30
C THR A 156 -1.44 14.45 13.30
N PHE A 157 -2.65 14.66 13.82
CA PHE A 157 -3.88 14.88 13.05
C PHE A 157 -4.05 16.35 12.71
#